data_AF-A0A8H6GDU4-F1
#
_entry.id   AF-A0A8H6GDU4-F1
#
_cell.length_a   1.000
_cell.length_b   1.000
_cell.length_c   1.000
_cell.angle_alpha   90.00
_cell.angle_beta   90.00
_cell.angle_gamma   90.00
#
_symmetry.space_group_name_H-M   'P 1'
#
loop_
_entity.id
_entity.type
_entity.pdbx_description
1 polymer ?
#
loop_
_entity_poly.entity_id
_entity_poly.type
_entity_poly.pdbx_seq_one_letter_code
_entity_poly.pdbx_strand_id
1 'polypeptide(L)'
;MVASRAFADLDDVEQLLALKPPGNGNFRILQWADDAKEKPVFPEWASSGPKAKTKSPRSWVTQFSDWGKRAGFTAPLGLHAVRREALIRVNDNGYTLGQVLRFASQNNTNVLVNHYLGSVSTIDGAGSYLGMNLRTDLAEDFRSASVGRNPSLQFSLPAKKFEELRTSPEYLELTAMIKKTNSEIERSTLPEERARLELQRKTAYKVRSTLENRRLREYQATQKVIYETDIKGHEQTDWRQSHFDRISHVLPEERTLVL
;
A
#
# COMPACT_ATOMS: atom_id res chain seq x y z
N MET A 1 4.70 16.35 -4.56
CA MET A 1 5.07 17.63 -5.21
C MET A 1 4.11 18.74 -4.85
N VAL A 2 2.84 18.72 -5.26
CA VAL A 2 1.83 19.68 -4.76
C VAL A 2 1.67 19.55 -3.24
N ALA A 3 1.39 18.34 -2.77
CA ALA A 3 1.27 18.07 -1.33
C ALA A 3 2.55 18.38 -0.51
N SER A 4 3.70 18.54 -1.16
CA SER A 4 4.98 18.90 -0.53
C SER A 4 5.37 20.36 -0.77
N ARG A 5 4.46 21.18 -1.32
CA ARG A 5 4.68 22.58 -1.72
C ARG A 5 5.96 22.77 -2.54
N ALA A 6 6.19 21.88 -3.49
CA ALA A 6 7.38 21.95 -4.36
C ALA A 6 7.25 23.02 -5.45
N PHE A 7 6.05 23.51 -5.69
CA PHE A 7 5.77 24.61 -6.62
C PHE A 7 5.58 25.90 -5.84
N ALA A 8 6.01 27.03 -6.41
CA ALA A 8 5.94 28.33 -5.74
C ALA A 8 4.49 28.81 -5.55
N ASP A 9 3.65 28.58 -6.56
CA ASP A 9 2.33 29.22 -6.68
C ASP A 9 1.16 28.23 -6.64
N LEU A 10 1.40 26.98 -6.19
CA LEU A 10 0.36 25.94 -6.16
C LEU A 10 0.26 25.32 -4.77
N ASP A 11 -0.86 25.56 -4.12
CA ASP A 11 -1.15 25.10 -2.76
C ASP A 11 -1.91 23.77 -2.74
N ASP A 12 -2.73 23.50 -3.75
CA ASP A 12 -3.58 22.31 -3.82
C ASP A 12 -3.65 21.68 -5.22
N VAL A 13 -4.24 20.49 -5.28
CA VAL A 13 -4.31 19.68 -6.51
C VAL A 13 -5.29 20.27 -7.52
N GLU A 14 -6.35 20.93 -7.08
CA GLU A 14 -7.36 21.54 -7.96
C GLU A 14 -6.74 22.72 -8.72
N GLN A 15 -5.92 23.55 -8.08
CA GLN A 15 -5.15 24.60 -8.74
C GLN A 15 -4.27 24.05 -9.85
N LEU A 16 -3.57 22.93 -9.61
CA LEU A 16 -2.75 22.26 -10.62
C LEU A 16 -3.61 21.73 -11.78
N LEU A 17 -4.74 21.09 -11.48
CA LEU A 17 -5.64 20.51 -12.49
C LEU A 17 -6.36 21.57 -13.31
N ALA A 18 -6.58 22.77 -12.75
CA ALA A 18 -7.18 23.90 -13.44
C ALA A 18 -6.21 24.59 -14.41
N LEU A 19 -4.90 24.34 -14.33
CA LEU A 19 -3.92 24.97 -15.20
C LEU A 19 -4.11 24.53 -16.65
N LYS A 20 -4.31 25.51 -17.52
CA LYS A 20 -4.26 25.32 -18.97
C LYS A 20 -2.92 25.81 -19.52
N PRO A 21 -2.39 25.17 -20.57
CA PRO A 21 -1.28 25.74 -21.33
C PRO A 21 -1.69 27.09 -21.92
N PRO A 22 -0.74 28.02 -22.12
CA PRO A 22 -1.02 29.30 -22.76
C PRO A 22 -1.56 29.07 -24.17
N GLY A 23 -2.40 29.97 -24.68
CA GLY A 23 -3.13 29.77 -25.94
C GLY A 23 -2.24 29.58 -27.18
N ASN A 24 -0.94 29.91 -27.08
CA ASN A 24 0.07 29.74 -28.13
C ASN A 24 1.06 28.60 -27.85
N GLY A 25 0.78 27.71 -26.89
CA GLY A 25 1.69 26.63 -26.51
C GLY A 25 0.98 25.34 -26.11
N ASN A 26 1.72 24.23 -26.18
CA ASN A 26 1.21 22.90 -25.81
C ASN A 26 1.55 22.51 -24.36
N PHE A 27 2.36 23.31 -23.66
CA PHE A 27 2.80 23.04 -22.31
C PHE A 27 2.91 24.32 -21.47
N ARG A 28 2.78 24.18 -20.16
CA ARG A 28 2.99 25.25 -19.16
C ARG A 28 4.16 24.86 -18.27
N ILE A 29 5.12 25.76 -18.11
CA ILE A 29 6.20 25.58 -17.14
C ILE A 29 5.69 25.99 -15.76
N LEU A 30 5.88 25.11 -14.78
CA LEU A 30 5.56 25.37 -13.38
C LEU A 30 6.80 25.91 -12.68
N GLN A 31 6.65 27.00 -11.93
CA GLN A 31 7.75 27.55 -11.14
C GLN A 31 7.96 26.70 -9.89
N TRP A 32 9.21 26.31 -9.68
CA TRP A 32 9.63 25.60 -8.48
C TRP A 32 9.76 26.58 -7.33
N ALA A 33 9.43 26.14 -6.12
CA ALA A 33 9.81 26.88 -4.92
C ALA A 33 11.35 26.88 -4.78
N ASP A 34 11.91 27.92 -4.15
CA ASP A 34 13.37 28.05 -3.98
C ASP A 34 14.00 26.85 -3.27
N ASP A 35 13.26 26.25 -2.34
CA ASP A 35 13.66 25.09 -1.54
C ASP A 35 13.25 23.74 -2.16
N ALA A 36 12.71 23.72 -3.39
CA ALA A 36 12.16 22.51 -4.01
C ALA A 36 13.20 21.38 -4.16
N LYS A 37 14.48 21.72 -4.37
CA LYS A 37 15.56 20.74 -4.49
C LYS A 37 15.85 19.99 -3.19
N GLU A 38 15.61 20.64 -2.05
CA GLU A 38 15.83 20.06 -0.72
C GLU A 38 14.63 19.22 -0.27
N LYS A 39 13.48 19.36 -0.95
CA LYS A 39 12.26 18.62 -0.65
C LYS A 39 12.34 17.21 -1.25
N PRO A 40 12.09 16.15 -0.46
CA PRO A 40 12.05 14.81 -1.01
C PRO A 40 10.83 14.63 -1.93
N VAL A 41 11.02 13.95 -3.07
CA VAL A 41 9.92 13.60 -3.99
C VAL A 41 8.85 12.77 -3.28
N PHE A 42 9.29 11.90 -2.37
CA PHE A 42 8.45 11.05 -1.54
C PHE A 42 8.74 11.28 -0.05
N PRO A 43 8.11 12.29 0.57
CA PRO A 43 8.32 12.60 1.97
C PRO A 43 7.75 11.50 2.90
N GLU A 44 8.33 11.38 4.09
CA GLU A 44 7.62 10.78 5.23
C GLU A 44 6.40 11.65 5.58
N TRP A 45 5.35 11.01 6.07
CA TRP A 45 4.08 11.67 6.39
C TRP A 45 3.74 11.50 7.87
N ALA A 46 3.32 12.59 8.51
CA ALA A 46 2.69 12.61 9.82
C ALA A 46 1.25 13.13 9.71
N SER A 47 0.49 13.07 10.81
CA SER A 47 -0.85 13.66 10.90
C SER A 47 -0.86 15.17 10.60
N SER A 48 0.24 15.87 10.89
CA SER A 48 0.41 17.30 10.60
C SER A 48 0.90 17.59 9.17
N GLY A 49 1.04 16.58 8.31
CA GLY A 49 1.50 16.74 6.93
C GLY A 49 2.85 16.09 6.61
N PRO A 50 3.44 16.41 5.44
CA PRO A 50 4.70 15.84 4.99
C PRO A 50 5.88 16.38 5.82
N LYS A 51 6.92 15.55 5.98
CA LYS A 51 8.19 15.94 6.61
C LYS A 51 9.25 16.20 5.54
N ALA A 52 10.25 17.02 5.88
CA ALA A 52 11.45 17.26 5.06
C ALA A 52 12.40 16.05 4.98
N LYS A 53 11.90 14.83 5.19
CA LYS A 53 12.69 13.60 5.24
C LYS A 53 12.16 12.61 4.23
N THR A 54 13.05 12.00 3.46
CA THR A 54 12.71 10.93 2.50
C THR A 54 12.14 9.72 3.21
N LYS A 55 11.05 9.18 2.65
CA LYS A 55 10.44 7.95 3.12
C LYS A 55 11.35 6.75 2.94
N SER A 56 11.55 5.99 4.01
CA SER A 56 12.40 4.79 3.95
C SER A 56 11.83 3.68 3.04
N PRO A 57 12.68 2.88 2.38
CA PRO A 57 12.24 1.73 1.58
C PRO A 57 11.37 0.74 2.36
N ARG A 58 11.68 0.53 3.65
CA ARG A 58 10.89 -0.37 4.51
C ARG A 58 9.46 0.15 4.71
N SER A 59 9.29 1.47 4.87
CA SER A 59 7.97 2.09 4.98
C SER A 59 7.16 1.90 3.69
N TRP A 60 7.81 2.01 2.53
CA TRP A 60 7.17 1.73 1.24
C TRP A 60 6.64 0.30 1.14
N VAL A 61 7.48 -0.68 1.45
CA VAL A 61 7.09 -2.10 1.40
C VAL A 61 5.89 -2.39 2.30
N THR A 62 5.90 -1.86 3.52
CA THR A 62 4.78 -2.02 4.46
C THR A 62 3.49 -1.41 3.91
N GLN A 63 3.53 -0.17 3.41
CA GLN A 63 2.33 0.50 2.91
C GLN A 63 1.76 -0.16 1.67
N PHE A 64 2.60 -0.65 0.75
CA PHE A 64 2.13 -1.42 -0.41
C PHE A 64 1.42 -2.69 0.00
N SER A 65 1.98 -3.42 0.98
CA SER A 65 1.31 -4.61 1.53
C SER A 65 -0.05 -4.25 2.12
N ASP A 66 -0.16 -3.13 2.84
CA ASP A 66 -1.41 -2.68 3.41
C ASP A 66 -2.41 -2.21 2.35
N TRP A 67 -1.97 -1.60 1.25
CA TRP A 67 -2.83 -1.30 0.10
C TRP A 67 -3.36 -2.56 -0.56
N GLY A 68 -2.51 -3.58 -0.75
CA GLY A 68 -2.93 -4.86 -1.27
C GLY A 68 -4.00 -5.50 -0.38
N LYS A 69 -3.78 -5.56 0.93
CA LYS A 69 -4.80 -6.03 1.87
C LYS A 69 -6.09 -5.24 1.70
N ARG A 70 -6.04 -3.90 1.73
CA ARG A 70 -7.21 -3.01 1.57
C ARG A 70 -8.00 -3.24 0.28
N ALA A 71 -7.32 -3.61 -0.80
CA ALA A 71 -7.95 -3.95 -2.08
C ALA A 71 -8.55 -5.37 -2.13
N GLY A 72 -8.48 -6.12 -1.02
CA GLY A 72 -9.04 -7.45 -0.86
C GLY A 72 -8.06 -8.59 -1.20
N PHE A 73 -6.78 -8.30 -1.45
CA PHE A 73 -5.81 -9.36 -1.73
C PHE A 73 -5.49 -10.13 -0.44
N THR A 74 -5.68 -11.45 -0.48
CA THR A 74 -5.48 -12.32 0.69
C THR A 74 -3.99 -12.56 0.95
N ALA A 75 -3.19 -12.63 -0.11
CA ALA A 75 -1.74 -12.66 -0.05
C ALA A 75 -1.15 -11.24 0.06
N PRO A 76 -0.05 -11.04 0.83
CA PRO A 76 0.66 -9.77 0.85
C PRO A 76 1.17 -9.40 -0.54
N LEU A 77 0.66 -8.31 -1.13
CA LEU A 77 1.22 -7.73 -2.34
C LEU A 77 2.43 -6.84 -1.99
N GLY A 78 3.61 -7.22 -2.47
CA GLY A 78 4.81 -6.39 -2.36
C GLY A 78 5.04 -5.54 -3.61
N LEU A 79 5.97 -4.60 -3.53
CA LEU A 79 6.47 -3.84 -4.70
C LEU A 79 6.98 -4.75 -5.83
N HIS A 80 7.50 -5.94 -5.49
CA HIS A 80 7.88 -6.95 -6.47
C HIS A 80 6.71 -7.40 -7.35
N ALA A 81 5.48 -7.46 -6.83
CA ALA A 81 4.31 -7.84 -7.62
C ALA A 81 3.97 -6.77 -8.68
N VAL A 82 4.06 -5.49 -8.31
CA VAL A 82 3.86 -4.36 -9.24
C VAL A 82 4.92 -4.37 -10.33
N ARG A 83 6.19 -4.54 -9.95
CA ARG A 83 7.30 -4.63 -10.90
C ARG A 83 7.15 -5.85 -11.83
N ARG A 84 6.73 -6.99 -11.28
CA ARG A 84 6.45 -8.20 -12.05
C ARG A 84 5.39 -7.95 -13.12
N GLU A 85 4.25 -7.38 -12.73
CA GLU A 85 3.16 -7.06 -13.65
C GLU A 85 3.59 -6.08 -14.76
N ALA A 86 4.34 -5.03 -14.41
CA ALA A 86 4.87 -4.10 -15.39
C ALA A 86 5.79 -4.80 -16.42
N LEU A 87 6.65 -5.70 -15.96
CA LEU A 87 7.59 -6.42 -16.83
C LEU A 87 6.89 -7.46 -17.71
N ILE A 88 5.87 -8.14 -17.20
CA ILE A 88 5.02 -9.04 -17.99
C ILE A 88 4.34 -8.25 -19.11
N ARG A 89 3.71 -7.10 -18.80
CA ARG A 89 3.05 -6.27 -19.83
C ARG A 89 4.02 -5.74 -20.89
N VAL A 90 5.20 -5.30 -20.50
CA VAL A 90 6.22 -4.87 -21.47
C VAL A 90 6.68 -6.05 -22.33
N ASN A 91 6.83 -7.25 -21.76
CA ASN A 91 7.15 -8.44 -22.54
C ASN A 91 6.02 -8.81 -23.52
N ASP A 92 4.77 -8.79 -23.07
CA ASP A 92 3.60 -9.15 -23.88
C ASP A 92 3.33 -8.14 -25.00
N ASN A 93 3.76 -6.88 -24.86
CA ASN A 93 3.69 -5.86 -25.90
C ASN A 93 4.71 -6.05 -27.04
N GLY A 94 5.45 -7.16 -27.06
CA GLY A 94 6.34 -7.53 -28.18
C GLY A 94 7.69 -6.81 -28.19
N TYR A 95 8.09 -6.16 -27.09
CA TYR A 95 9.43 -5.58 -26.97
C TYR A 95 10.50 -6.68 -26.91
N THR A 96 11.67 -6.40 -27.46
CA THR A 96 12.79 -7.34 -27.40
C THR A 96 13.27 -7.55 -25.96
N LEU A 97 13.83 -8.72 -25.66
CA LEU A 97 14.37 -9.04 -24.34
C LEU A 97 15.40 -8.00 -23.86
N GLY A 98 16.23 -7.47 -24.76
CA GLY A 98 17.19 -6.40 -24.45
C GLY A 98 16.52 -5.09 -24.01
N GLN A 99 15.40 -4.72 -24.64
CA GLN A 99 14.61 -3.55 -24.22
C GLN A 99 13.94 -3.79 -22.87
N VAL A 100 13.40 -4.99 -22.63
CA VAL A 100 12.81 -5.38 -21.34
C VAL A 100 13.86 -5.33 -20.23
N LEU A 101 15.07 -5.84 -20.46
CA LEU A 101 16.19 -5.79 -19.52
C LEU A 101 16.58 -4.35 -19.19
N ARG A 102 16.67 -3.47 -20.19
CA ARG A 102 16.98 -2.06 -19.99
C ARG A 102 15.87 -1.33 -19.23
N PHE A 103 14.60 -1.57 -19.56
CA PHE A 103 13.45 -1.03 -18.83
C PHE A 103 13.43 -1.52 -17.38
N ALA A 104 13.73 -2.80 -17.15
CA ALA A 104 13.88 -3.37 -15.82
C ALA A 104 15.09 -2.80 -15.07
N SER A 105 16.06 -2.17 -15.75
CA SER A 105 17.39 -1.93 -15.20
C SER A 105 18.01 -3.22 -14.63
N GLN A 106 17.86 -4.33 -15.37
CA GLN A 106 18.30 -5.66 -14.98
C GLN A 106 19.38 -6.15 -15.95
N ASN A 107 20.57 -6.45 -15.43
CA ASN A 107 21.70 -6.92 -16.25
C ASN A 107 21.73 -8.44 -16.41
N ASN A 108 21.04 -9.18 -15.54
CA ASN A 108 21.01 -10.63 -15.55
C ASN A 108 19.67 -11.15 -16.07
N THR A 109 19.71 -11.76 -17.26
CA THR A 109 18.56 -12.37 -17.93
C THR A 109 17.90 -13.47 -17.11
N ASN A 110 18.66 -14.29 -16.39
CA ASN A 110 18.10 -15.37 -15.57
C ASN A 110 17.21 -14.83 -14.45
N VAL A 111 17.59 -13.68 -13.86
CA VAL A 111 16.76 -13.05 -12.83
C VAL A 111 15.47 -12.51 -13.43
N LEU A 112 15.54 -11.90 -14.62
CA LEU A 112 14.35 -11.42 -15.32
C LEU A 112 13.40 -12.58 -15.61
N VAL A 113 13.89 -13.63 -16.26
CA VAL A 113 13.07 -14.77 -16.69
C VAL A 113 12.47 -15.52 -15.50
N ASN A 114 13.27 -15.83 -14.48
CA ASN A 114 12.82 -16.72 -13.40
C ASN A 114 12.01 -16.02 -12.30
N HIS A 115 12.26 -14.74 -12.03
CA HIS A 115 11.60 -14.02 -10.94
C HIS A 115 10.53 -13.04 -11.39
N TYR A 116 10.61 -12.54 -12.62
CA TYR A 116 9.73 -11.48 -13.10
C TYR A 116 8.84 -11.92 -14.27
N LEU A 117 9.38 -12.63 -15.25
CA LEU A 117 8.55 -13.22 -16.29
C LEU A 117 7.78 -14.41 -15.71
N GLY A 118 6.56 -14.64 -16.19
CA GLY A 118 5.72 -15.73 -15.73
C GLY A 118 6.40 -17.08 -15.97
N SER A 119 6.09 -18.10 -15.16
CA SER A 119 6.48 -19.48 -15.46
C SER A 119 5.66 -20.09 -16.61
N VAL A 120 4.65 -19.38 -17.08
CA VAL A 120 3.78 -19.77 -18.18
C VAL A 120 4.28 -19.09 -19.45
N SER A 121 4.52 -19.88 -20.48
CA SER A 121 4.82 -19.35 -21.81
C SER A 121 3.61 -18.60 -22.35
N THR A 122 3.82 -17.36 -22.77
CA THR A 122 2.79 -16.55 -23.46
C THR A 122 2.79 -16.80 -24.97
N ILE A 123 3.65 -17.71 -25.44
CA ILE A 123 3.72 -18.09 -26.86
C ILE A 123 2.47 -18.89 -27.21
N ASP A 124 1.63 -18.32 -28.07
CA ASP A 124 0.56 -19.04 -28.75
C ASP A 124 1.15 -19.98 -29.79
N GLY A 125 1.49 -21.21 -29.37
CA GLY A 125 2.13 -22.20 -30.23
C GLY A 125 1.25 -22.62 -31.42
N ALA A 126 -0.07 -22.73 -31.21
CA ALA A 126 -1.01 -23.07 -32.26
C ALA A 126 -1.16 -21.92 -33.25
N GLY A 127 -1.36 -20.69 -32.76
CA GLY A 127 -1.46 -19.52 -33.61
C GLY A 127 -0.17 -19.25 -34.39
N SER A 128 0.99 -19.44 -33.74
CA SER A 128 2.30 -19.29 -34.39
C SER A 128 2.52 -20.33 -35.49
N TYR A 129 2.18 -21.60 -35.23
CA TYR A 129 2.36 -22.68 -36.21
C TYR A 129 1.38 -22.58 -37.38
N LEU A 130 0.15 -22.18 -37.12
CA LEU A 130 -0.93 -22.12 -38.11
C LEU A 130 -1.06 -20.76 -38.81
N GLY A 131 -0.20 -19.78 -38.48
CA GLY A 131 -0.26 -18.43 -39.03
C GLY A 131 -1.54 -17.67 -38.65
N MET A 132 -2.12 -17.98 -37.49
CA MET A 132 -3.33 -17.32 -36.99
C MET A 132 -2.96 -16.06 -36.20
N ASN A 133 -3.97 -15.25 -35.89
CA ASN A 133 -3.82 -14.15 -34.96
C ASN A 133 -3.37 -14.70 -33.59
N LEU A 134 -2.24 -14.19 -33.10
CA LEU A 134 -1.64 -14.62 -31.85
C LEU A 134 -2.53 -14.20 -30.67
N ARG A 135 -2.80 -15.16 -29.78
CA ARG A 135 -3.41 -14.87 -28.49
C ARG A 135 -2.43 -14.14 -27.56
N THR A 136 -2.86 -13.01 -27.01
CA THR A 136 -2.10 -12.22 -26.00
C THR A 136 -2.68 -12.34 -24.60
N ASP A 137 -3.83 -13.00 -24.44
CA ASP A 137 -4.60 -13.13 -23.21
C ASP A 137 -4.22 -14.37 -22.39
N LEU A 138 -3.44 -15.31 -22.96
CA LEU A 138 -3.08 -16.58 -22.33
C LEU A 138 -2.50 -16.42 -20.91
N ALA A 139 -1.69 -15.38 -20.68
CA ALA A 139 -1.15 -15.10 -19.35
C ALA A 139 -2.19 -14.53 -18.37
N GLU A 140 -3.23 -13.85 -18.84
CA GLU A 140 -4.26 -13.24 -17.96
C GLU A 140 -5.08 -14.30 -17.23
N ASP A 141 -5.42 -15.39 -17.92
CA ASP A 141 -6.20 -16.51 -17.35
C ASP A 141 -5.48 -17.15 -16.14
N PHE A 142 -4.19 -17.46 -16.28
CA PHE A 142 -3.38 -18.02 -15.18
C PHE A 142 -3.08 -16.99 -14.07
N ARG A 143 -3.05 -15.69 -14.42
CA ARG A 143 -2.87 -14.60 -13.44
C ARG A 143 -4.09 -14.51 -12.51
N SER A 144 -5.30 -14.53 -13.04
CA SER A 144 -6.52 -14.44 -12.23
C SER A 144 -6.70 -15.65 -11.30
N ALA A 145 -6.33 -16.85 -11.75
CA ALA A 145 -6.44 -18.08 -10.98
C ALA A 145 -5.49 -18.13 -9.76
N SER A 146 -4.33 -17.47 -9.84
CA SER A 146 -3.31 -17.49 -8.79
C SER A 146 -3.42 -16.31 -7.81
N VAL A 147 -4.06 -15.21 -8.22
CA VAL A 147 -4.19 -14.01 -7.39
C VAL A 147 -5.48 -14.09 -6.57
N GLY A 148 -5.37 -14.67 -5.37
CA GLY A 148 -6.47 -14.72 -4.40
C GLY A 148 -6.92 -13.31 -3.98
N ARG A 149 -8.08 -12.88 -4.48
CA ARG A 149 -8.75 -11.63 -4.09
C ARG A 149 -10.12 -11.93 -3.52
N ASN A 150 -10.37 -11.46 -2.30
CA ASN A 150 -11.68 -11.42 -1.66
C ASN A 150 -12.11 -9.96 -1.47
N PRO A 151 -13.03 -9.43 -2.29
CA PRO A 151 -13.52 -8.06 -2.15
C PRO A 151 -14.17 -7.77 -0.78
N SER A 152 -14.70 -8.81 -0.13
CA SER A 152 -15.41 -8.73 1.17
C SER A 152 -14.51 -9.11 2.35
N LEU A 153 -13.18 -9.08 2.16
CA LEU A 153 -12.21 -9.34 3.23
C LEU A 153 -12.39 -8.32 4.37
N GLN A 154 -12.53 -8.80 5.60
CA GLN A 154 -12.68 -7.91 6.76
C GLN A 154 -11.31 -7.43 7.26
N PHE A 155 -11.20 -6.15 7.63
CA PHE A 155 -9.97 -5.52 8.13
C PHE A 155 -9.88 -5.44 9.65
N SER A 156 -10.98 -5.74 10.32
CA SER A 156 -11.12 -5.79 11.76
C SER A 156 -11.76 -7.12 12.17
N LEU A 157 -11.50 -7.56 13.40
CA LEU A 157 -12.17 -8.73 13.95
C LEU A 157 -13.63 -8.36 14.29
N PRO A 158 -14.61 -9.23 14.00
CA PRO A 158 -15.96 -9.06 14.52
C PRO A 158 -15.95 -8.92 16.04
N ALA A 159 -16.84 -8.11 16.60
CA ALA A 159 -16.89 -7.80 18.03
C ALA A 159 -16.78 -9.05 18.91
N LYS A 160 -17.53 -10.12 18.59
CA LYS A 160 -17.46 -11.41 19.31
C LYS A 160 -16.05 -12.02 19.31
N LYS A 161 -15.37 -12.06 18.17
CA LYS A 161 -14.01 -12.62 18.05
C LYS A 161 -12.98 -11.74 18.73
N PHE A 162 -13.22 -10.44 18.75
CA PHE A 162 -12.36 -9.51 19.47
C PHE A 162 -12.51 -9.66 20.99
N GLU A 163 -13.73 -9.88 21.51
CA GLU A 163 -13.95 -10.17 22.93
C GLU A 163 -13.38 -11.54 23.35
N GLU A 164 -13.50 -12.57 22.51
CA GLU A 164 -12.80 -13.86 22.71
C GLU A 164 -11.28 -13.65 22.81
N LEU A 165 -10.70 -12.76 22.01
CA LEU A 165 -9.27 -12.44 22.07
C LEU A 165 -8.93 -11.69 23.36
N ARG A 166 -9.72 -10.70 23.75
CA ARG A 166 -9.51 -9.89 24.95
C ARG A 166 -9.56 -10.69 26.25
N THR A 167 -10.39 -11.73 26.27
CA THR A 167 -10.51 -12.64 27.42
C THR A 167 -9.44 -13.73 27.44
N SER A 168 -8.62 -13.86 26.39
CA SER A 168 -7.54 -14.85 26.36
C SER A 168 -6.44 -14.52 27.39
N PRO A 169 -5.83 -15.55 28.03
CA PRO A 169 -4.76 -15.35 29.00
C PRO A 169 -3.59 -14.52 28.44
N GLU A 170 -3.15 -14.82 27.22
CA GLU A 170 -2.05 -14.11 26.54
C GLU A 170 -2.35 -12.61 26.39
N TYR A 171 -3.58 -12.25 26.01
CA TYR A 171 -3.96 -10.84 25.84
C TYR A 171 -4.09 -10.11 27.18
N LEU A 172 -4.64 -10.78 28.20
CA LEU A 172 -4.77 -10.25 29.55
C LEU A 172 -3.41 -10.01 30.19
N GLU A 173 -2.47 -10.93 30.05
CA GLU A 173 -1.08 -10.80 30.52
C GLU A 173 -0.39 -9.59 29.86
N LEU A 174 -0.48 -9.47 28.54
CA LEU A 174 0.08 -8.32 27.81
C LEU A 174 -0.57 -7.01 28.26
N THR A 175 -1.87 -7.00 28.48
CA THR A 175 -2.61 -5.82 28.92
C THR A 175 -2.24 -5.43 30.35
N ALA A 176 -2.09 -6.40 31.25
CA ALA A 176 -1.63 -6.18 32.61
C ALA A 176 -0.18 -5.67 32.64
N MET A 177 0.70 -6.23 31.81
CA MET A 177 2.07 -5.77 31.64
C MET A 177 2.12 -4.32 31.16
N ILE A 178 1.35 -3.96 30.12
CA ILE A 178 1.28 -2.59 29.61
C ILE A 178 0.77 -1.62 30.70
N LYS A 179 -0.28 -2.00 31.44
CA LYS A 179 -0.80 -1.18 32.55
C LYS A 179 0.25 -0.98 33.63
N LYS A 180 0.93 -2.04 34.06
CA LYS A 180 2.00 -1.99 35.05
C LYS A 180 3.14 -1.08 34.59
N THR A 181 3.63 -1.26 33.36
CA THR A 181 4.71 -0.42 32.81
C THR A 181 4.28 1.04 32.70
N ASN A 182 3.03 1.35 32.34
CA ASN A 182 2.55 2.74 32.35
C ASN A 182 2.59 3.35 33.76
N SER A 183 2.11 2.64 34.77
CA SER A 183 2.17 3.10 36.16
C SER A 183 3.61 3.30 36.64
N GLU A 184 4.55 2.46 36.22
CA GLU A 184 5.98 2.61 36.54
C GLU A 184 6.61 3.82 35.83
N ILE A 185 6.21 4.09 34.58
CA ILE A 185 6.66 5.29 33.83
C ILE A 185 6.21 6.56 34.53
N GLU A 186 4.95 6.61 34.99
CA GLU A 186 4.40 7.78 35.68
C GLU A 186 5.08 8.06 37.02
N ARG A 187 5.56 7.01 37.70
CA ARG A 187 6.25 7.11 38.99
C ARG A 187 7.76 7.35 38.88
N SER A 188 8.37 7.01 37.75
CA SER A 188 9.81 7.11 37.57
C SER A 188 10.25 8.56 37.38
N THR A 189 11.17 9.03 38.22
CA THR A 189 11.78 10.36 38.15
C THR A 189 13.11 10.35 37.40
N LEU A 190 13.68 9.16 37.16
CA LEU A 190 14.98 8.98 36.52
C LEU A 190 14.83 8.82 34.99
N PRO A 191 15.52 9.64 34.18
CA PRO A 191 15.41 9.59 32.72
C PRO A 191 15.77 8.22 32.10
N GLU A 192 16.79 7.55 32.61
CA GLU A 192 17.27 6.26 32.08
C GLU A 192 16.27 5.11 32.34
N GLU A 193 15.72 5.05 33.56
CA GLU A 193 14.67 4.07 33.88
C GLU A 193 13.42 4.29 33.04
N ARG A 194 13.01 5.56 32.88
CA ARG A 194 11.88 5.93 32.03
C ARG A 194 12.08 5.47 30.59
N ALA A 195 13.26 5.70 30.01
CA ALA A 195 13.59 5.25 28.65
C ALA A 195 13.52 3.71 28.52
N ARG A 196 14.01 2.97 29.53
CA ARG A 196 13.91 1.50 29.56
C ARG A 196 12.45 1.03 29.61
N LEU A 197 11.63 1.64 30.45
CA LEU A 197 10.21 1.31 30.58
C LEU A 197 9.44 1.65 29.30
N GLU A 198 9.75 2.76 28.64
CA GLU A 198 9.16 3.12 27.34
C GLU A 198 9.47 2.08 26.25
N LEU A 199 10.70 1.55 26.24
CA LEU A 199 11.10 0.47 25.34
C LEU A 199 10.34 -0.84 25.64
N GLN A 200 10.19 -1.20 26.92
CA GLN A 200 9.40 -2.36 27.34
C GLN A 200 7.93 -2.20 26.92
N ARG A 201 7.33 -1.04 27.16
CA ARG A 201 5.96 -0.72 26.74
C ARG A 201 5.79 -0.84 25.23
N LYS A 202 6.72 -0.28 24.45
CA LYS A 202 6.70 -0.37 22.98
C LYS A 202 6.77 -1.82 22.51
N THR A 203 7.58 -2.64 23.18
CA THR A 203 7.69 -4.08 22.88
C THR A 203 6.38 -4.80 23.19
N ALA A 204 5.79 -4.58 24.36
CA ALA A 204 4.52 -5.19 24.75
C ALA A 204 3.38 -4.81 23.79
N TYR A 205 3.28 -3.54 23.38
CA TYR A 205 2.31 -3.12 22.35
C TYR A 205 2.54 -3.81 21.01
N LYS A 206 3.80 -3.98 20.60
CA LYS A 206 4.14 -4.68 19.34
C LYS A 206 3.74 -6.16 19.40
N VAL A 207 3.98 -6.83 20.52
CA VAL A 207 3.57 -8.24 20.71
C VAL A 207 2.04 -8.34 20.67
N ARG A 208 1.33 -7.48 21.40
CA ARG A 208 -0.14 -7.46 21.39
C ARG A 208 -0.72 -7.20 20.00
N SER A 209 -0.15 -6.25 19.25
CA SER A 209 -0.55 -5.99 17.86
C SER A 209 -0.26 -7.18 16.94
N THR A 210 0.83 -7.93 17.18
CA THR A 210 1.14 -9.15 16.42
C THR A 210 0.10 -10.24 16.70
N LEU A 211 -0.32 -10.39 17.96
CA LEU A 211 -1.38 -11.31 18.37
C LEU A 211 -2.73 -10.96 17.72
N GLU A 212 -3.13 -9.69 17.75
CA GLU A 212 -4.35 -9.21 17.10
C GLU A 212 -4.32 -9.47 15.58
N ASN A 213 -3.20 -9.15 14.93
CA ASN A 213 -3.02 -9.40 13.50
C ASN A 213 -3.06 -10.90 13.17
N ARG A 214 -2.45 -11.75 13.99
CA ARG A 214 -2.51 -13.21 13.83
C ARG A 214 -3.95 -13.71 13.87
N ARG A 215 -4.71 -13.27 14.87
CA ARG A 215 -6.12 -13.66 15.02
C ARG A 215 -6.98 -13.15 13.86
N LEU A 216 -6.73 -11.93 13.38
CA LEU A 216 -7.37 -11.39 12.18
C LEU A 216 -7.04 -12.24 10.93
N ARG A 217 -5.79 -12.67 10.75
CA ARG A 217 -5.39 -13.53 9.62
C ARG A 217 -6.07 -14.90 9.67
N GLU A 218 -6.15 -15.51 10.84
CA GLU A 218 -6.89 -16.77 11.05
C GLU A 218 -8.36 -16.61 10.66
N TYR A 219 -9.00 -15.51 11.09
CA TYR A 219 -10.38 -15.21 10.70
C TYR A 219 -10.53 -14.99 9.20
N GLN A 220 -9.67 -14.17 8.59
CA GLN A 220 -9.65 -13.90 7.15
C GLN A 220 -9.52 -15.18 6.31
N ALA A 221 -8.72 -16.16 6.75
CA ALA A 221 -8.56 -17.44 6.06
C ALA A 221 -9.85 -18.28 6.04
N THR A 222 -10.78 -18.05 6.98
CA THR A 222 -12.09 -18.72 7.01
C THR A 222 -13.15 -18.01 6.16
N GLN A 223 -12.90 -16.79 5.69
CA GLN A 223 -13.85 -16.05 4.89
C GLN A 223 -13.94 -16.65 3.48
N LYS A 224 -15.16 -17.05 3.10
CA LYS A 224 -15.44 -17.48 1.72
C LYS A 224 -15.33 -16.28 0.77
N VAL A 225 -14.86 -16.54 -0.44
CA VAL A 225 -14.90 -15.55 -1.53
C VAL A 225 -16.32 -15.54 -2.08
N ILE A 226 -16.95 -14.36 -2.04
CA ILE A 226 -18.29 -14.14 -2.59
C ILE A 226 -18.11 -13.18 -3.76
N TYR A 227 -18.33 -13.67 -4.98
CA TYR A 227 -18.17 -12.89 -6.22
C TYR A 227 -19.43 -12.11 -6.58
N GLU A 228 -20.60 -12.71 -6.33
CA GLU A 228 -21.90 -12.10 -6.58
C GLU A 228 -22.37 -11.40 -5.31
N THR A 229 -22.31 -10.07 -5.32
CA THR A 229 -22.84 -9.25 -4.25
C THR A 229 -23.68 -8.13 -4.86
N ASP A 230 -24.91 -7.94 -4.38
CA ASP A 230 -25.76 -6.77 -4.72
C ASP A 230 -25.22 -5.45 -4.15
N ILE A 231 -24.03 -5.47 -3.56
CA ILE A 231 -23.33 -4.35 -2.92
C ILE A 231 -22.95 -3.33 -3.98
N LYS A 232 -23.52 -2.12 -3.89
CA LYS A 232 -23.20 -1.02 -4.81
C LYS A 232 -21.75 -0.56 -4.60
N GLY A 233 -21.12 0.05 -5.60
CA GLY A 233 -19.70 0.47 -5.54
C GLY A 233 -19.31 1.44 -4.40
N HIS A 234 -20.29 2.03 -3.70
CA HIS A 234 -20.08 2.87 -2.51
C HIS A 234 -20.31 2.15 -1.18
N GLU A 235 -20.85 0.93 -1.19
CA GLU A 235 -21.16 0.10 -0.02
C GLU A 235 -20.01 -0.86 0.33
N GLN A 236 -18.83 -0.68 -0.28
CA GLN A 236 -17.62 -1.43 0.06
C GLN A 236 -17.21 -1.23 1.53
N THR A 237 -16.89 -2.33 2.20
CA THR A 237 -16.67 -2.45 3.65
C THR A 237 -15.49 -1.65 4.22
N ASP A 238 -15.63 -1.24 5.50
CA ASP A 238 -14.66 -0.83 6.55
C ASP A 238 -13.50 0.13 6.19
N TRP A 239 -12.75 -0.12 5.11
CA TRP A 239 -11.52 0.63 4.79
C TRP A 239 -11.73 2.12 4.47
N ARG A 240 -12.92 2.50 3.98
CA ARG A 240 -13.22 3.89 3.59
C ARG A 240 -13.39 4.84 4.78
N GLN A 241 -13.79 4.34 5.95
CA GLN A 241 -14.00 5.20 7.13
C GLN A 241 -12.69 5.81 7.65
N SER A 242 -11.56 5.12 7.50
CA SER A 242 -10.23 5.60 7.95
C SER A 242 -9.42 6.36 6.90
N HIS A 243 -9.91 6.45 5.66
CA HIS A 243 -9.18 7.02 4.53
C HIS A 243 -9.35 8.53 4.43
N PHE A 244 -10.54 9.05 4.78
CA PHE A 244 -10.86 10.47 4.66
C PHE A 244 -9.92 11.36 5.49
N ASP A 245 -9.72 11.03 6.77
CA ASP A 245 -8.81 11.76 7.68
C ASP A 245 -7.37 11.86 7.15
N ARG A 246 -6.96 10.89 6.32
CA ARG A 246 -5.60 10.84 5.76
C ARG A 246 -5.43 11.67 4.50
N ILE A 247 -6.50 12.08 3.85
CA ILE A 247 -6.45 12.87 2.61
C ILE A 247 -7.11 14.24 2.73
N SER A 248 -7.82 14.52 3.82
CA SER A 248 -8.54 15.78 4.04
C SER A 248 -7.63 17.00 3.87
N HIS A 249 -6.37 16.92 4.30
CA HIS A 249 -5.40 18.01 4.21
C HIS A 249 -4.90 18.35 2.79
N VAL A 250 -5.18 17.51 1.78
CA VAL A 250 -4.92 17.83 0.35
C VAL A 250 -6.19 18.23 -0.39
N LEU A 251 -7.33 18.19 0.29
CA LEU A 251 -8.61 18.65 -0.25
C LEU A 251 -8.83 20.12 0.14
N PRO A 252 -9.56 20.90 -0.67
CA PRO A 252 -9.99 22.24 -0.29
C PRO A 252 -10.81 22.20 1.02
N GLU A 253 -10.73 23.26 1.83
CA GLU A 253 -11.44 23.35 3.13
C GLU A 253 -12.95 23.05 2.97
N GLU A 254 -13.55 23.52 1.88
CA GLU A 254 -14.95 23.28 1.50
C GLU A 254 -15.33 21.80 1.44
N ARG A 255 -14.40 20.91 1.09
CA ARG A 255 -14.62 19.45 1.05
C ARG A 255 -14.33 18.74 2.36
N THR A 256 -13.69 19.42 3.30
CA THR A 256 -13.43 18.90 4.65
C THR A 256 -14.58 19.18 5.63
N LEU A 257 -15.46 20.13 5.32
CA LEU A 257 -16.57 20.58 6.17
C LEU A 257 -17.90 19.84 5.94
N VAL A 258 -17.97 18.88 5.01
CA VAL A 258 -19.23 18.22 4.58
C VAL A 258 -19.39 16.79 5.17
N LEU A 259 -18.71 16.48 6.27
CA LEU A 259 -18.90 15.25 7.05
C LEU A 259 -19.08 15.56 8.53
#